data_AF-A0A208ZYF9-F1
#
_entry.id   AF-A0A208ZYF9-F1
#
_cell.length_a   1.000
_cell.length_b   1.000
_cell.length_c   1.000
_cell.angle_alpha   90.00
_cell.angle_beta   90.00
_cell.angle_gamma   90.00
#
_symmetry.space_group_name_H-M   'P 1'
#
loop_
_entity.id
_entity.type
_entity.pdbx_description
1 polymer ?
#
loop_
_entity_poly.entity_id
_entity_poly.type
_entity_poly.pdbx_seq_one_letter_code
_entity_poly.pdbx_strand_id
1 'polypeptide(L)'
;MSIQAMSFKQVGKAIGLTREQLNVNLQAFGLIKSVGCERVYQQRGGAKESYISERFDGEFIINNACGKRDSYGKVVPDQMLDSRVIAALQERLNEKRS
;
A
#
# COMPACT_ATOMS: atom_id res chain seq x y z
N MET A 1 13.56 -9.01 13.51
CA MET A 1 13.54 -8.42 12.17
C MET A 1 13.36 -6.92 12.31
N SER A 2 14.14 -6.11 11.59
CA SER A 2 13.92 -4.66 11.56
C SER A 2 12.63 -4.34 10.82
N ILE A 3 11.91 -3.31 11.28
CA ILE A 3 10.78 -2.74 10.56
C ILE A 3 11.36 -2.06 9.31
N GLN A 4 11.13 -2.64 8.14
CA GLN A 4 11.55 -2.07 6.87
C GLN A 4 10.32 -1.64 6.08
N ALA A 5 10.21 -0.36 5.77
CA ALA A 5 9.16 0.14 4.89
C ALA A 5 9.44 -0.29 3.44
N MET A 6 8.49 -1.00 2.85
CA MET A 6 8.54 -1.49 1.48
C MET A 6 7.34 -0.98 0.69
N SER A 7 7.54 -0.62 -0.58
CA SER A 7 6.41 -0.34 -1.47
C SER A 7 5.58 -1.61 -1.68
N PHE A 8 4.29 -1.46 -1.98
CA PHE A 8 3.41 -2.57 -2.39
C PHE A 8 4.02 -3.41 -3.52
N LYS A 9 4.69 -2.77 -4.47
CA LYS A 9 5.37 -3.48 -5.58
C LYS A 9 6.52 -4.37 -5.08
N GLN A 10 7.33 -3.88 -4.13
CA GLN A 10 8.42 -4.66 -3.55
C GLN A 10 7.90 -5.85 -2.76
N VAL A 11 6.85 -5.67 -1.95
CA VAL A 11 6.19 -6.76 -1.21
C VAL A 11 5.62 -7.79 -2.18
N GLY A 12 4.84 -7.37 -3.19
CA GLY A 12 4.27 -8.28 -4.18
C GLY A 12 5.34 -9.11 -4.89
N LYS A 13 6.45 -8.48 -5.30
CA LYS A 13 7.59 -9.18 -5.89
C LYS A 13 8.22 -10.20 -4.93
N ALA A 14 8.32 -9.90 -3.64
CA ALA A 14 8.92 -10.80 -2.65
C ALA A 14 8.13 -12.11 -2.45
N ILE A 15 6.81 -12.08 -2.68
CA ILE A 15 5.91 -13.24 -2.53
C ILE A 15 5.36 -13.77 -3.85
N GLY A 16 5.85 -13.26 -4.99
CA GLY A 16 5.43 -13.71 -6.31
C GLY A 16 4.00 -13.33 -6.71
N LEU A 17 3.46 -12.22 -6.17
CA LEU A 17 2.13 -11.71 -6.50
C LEU A 17 2.20 -10.42 -7.32
N THR A 18 1.24 -10.23 -8.22
CA THR A 18 1.00 -8.90 -8.81
C THR A 18 0.50 -7.92 -7.74
N ARG A 19 0.51 -6.62 -8.06
CA ARG A 19 0.02 -5.60 -7.13
C ARG A 19 -1.47 -5.81 -6.82
N GLU A 20 -2.26 -6.14 -7.84
CA GLU A 20 -3.69 -6.40 -7.71
C GLU A 20 -3.94 -7.61 -6.81
N GLN A 21 -3.22 -8.72 -7.05
CA GLN A 21 -3.31 -9.93 -6.24
C GLN A 21 -2.89 -9.66 -4.79
N LEU A 22 -1.82 -8.90 -4.57
CA LEU A 22 -1.38 -8.50 -3.24
C LEU A 22 -2.50 -7.75 -2.52
N ASN A 23 -3.05 -6.70 -3.12
CA ASN A 23 -4.10 -5.90 -2.51
C ASN A 23 -5.36 -6.72 -2.17
N VAL A 24 -5.75 -7.64 -3.06
CA VAL A 24 -6.89 -8.54 -2.82
C VAL A 24 -6.62 -9.46 -1.63
N ASN A 25 -5.45 -10.09 -1.56
CA ASN A 25 -5.15 -11.01 -0.46
C ASN A 25 -4.95 -10.29 0.87
N LEU A 26 -4.27 -9.14 0.88
CA LEU A 26 -4.09 -8.35 2.11
C LEU A 26 -5.44 -7.94 2.71
N GLN A 27 -6.41 -7.54 1.87
CA GLN A 27 -7.75 -7.21 2.32
C GLN A 27 -8.56 -8.45 2.72
N ALA A 28 -8.49 -9.53 1.95
CA ALA A 28 -9.22 -10.77 2.25
C ALA A 28 -8.79 -11.40 3.59
N PHE A 29 -7.52 -11.27 3.96
CA PHE A 29 -6.99 -11.73 5.25
C PHE A 29 -7.07 -10.66 6.35
N GLY A 30 -7.65 -9.50 6.08
CA GLY A 30 -7.80 -8.42 7.06
C GLY A 30 -6.49 -7.77 7.52
N LEU A 31 -5.39 -7.96 6.77
CA LEU A 31 -4.08 -7.37 7.09
C LEU A 31 -4.05 -5.86 6.77
N ILE A 32 -4.88 -5.44 5.81
CA ILE A 32 -5.18 -4.03 5.53
C ILE A 32 -6.68 -3.88 5.26
N LYS A 33 -7.20 -2.66 5.39
CA LYS A 33 -8.58 -2.31 5.07
C LYS A 33 -8.62 -1.04 4.23
N SER A 34 -9.37 -1.04 3.13
CA SER A 34 -9.66 0.19 2.40
C SER A 34 -10.52 1.14 3.26
N VAL A 35 -10.06 2.37 3.45
CA VAL A 35 -10.73 3.40 4.28
C VAL A 35 -11.23 4.59 3.46
N GLY A 36 -10.96 4.60 2.16
CA GLY A 36 -11.47 5.61 1.25
C GLY A 36 -10.51 5.91 0.10
N CYS A 37 -10.82 6.99 -0.61
CA CYS A 37 -10.08 7.42 -1.78
C CYS A 37 -9.79 8.91 -1.66
N GLU A 38 -8.55 9.31 -1.90
CA GLU A 38 -8.15 10.72 -1.93
C GLU A 38 -7.67 11.08 -3.34
N ARG A 39 -8.19 12.18 -3.88
CA ARG A 39 -7.66 12.75 -5.12
C ARG A 39 -6.38 13.50 -4.81
N VAL A 40 -5.30 13.08 -5.45
CA VAL A 40 -3.98 13.68 -5.30
C VAL A 40 -3.48 14.22 -6.63
N TYR A 41 -2.56 15.17 -6.54
CA TYR A 41 -2.00 15.88 -7.68
C TYR A 41 -0.48 15.70 -7.71
N GLN A 42 0.04 15.54 -8.92
CA GLN A 42 1.48 15.46 -9.17
C GLN A 42 1.85 16.29 -10.40
N GLN A 43 3.09 16.79 -10.44
CA GLN A 43 3.65 17.32 -11.67
C GLN A 43 4.32 16.21 -12.47
N ARG A 44 3.97 16.10 -13.75
CA ARG A 44 4.59 15.17 -14.70
C ARG A 44 4.80 15.90 -16.02
N GLY A 45 6.05 15.99 -16.47
CA GLY A 45 6.39 16.69 -17.72
C GLY A 45 5.94 18.16 -17.77
N GLY A 46 5.93 18.85 -16.62
CA GLY A 46 5.48 20.25 -16.52
C GLY A 46 3.96 20.42 -16.42
N ALA A 47 3.16 19.38 -16.65
CA ALA A 47 1.71 19.41 -16.46
C ALA A 47 1.31 18.93 -15.06
N LYS A 48 0.23 19.52 -14.51
CA LYS A 48 -0.40 19.05 -13.27
C LYS A 48 -1.40 17.95 -13.61
N GLU A 49 -1.10 16.73 -13.20
CA GLU A 49 -1.99 15.57 -13.34
C GLU A 49 -2.65 15.26 -11.98
N SER A 50 -3.88 14.74 -12.02
CA SER A 50 -4.56 14.23 -10.84
C SER A 50 -4.91 12.77 -10.99
N TYR A 51 -4.82 11.99 -9.92
CA TYR A 51 -5.30 10.62 -9.86
C TYR A 51 -5.96 10.32 -8.52
N ILE A 52 -6.78 9.28 -8.48
CA ILE A 52 -7.39 8.80 -7.25
C ILE A 52 -6.44 7.81 -6.59
N SER A 53 -6.02 8.12 -5.36
CA SER A 53 -5.25 7.22 -4.50
C SER A 53 -6.19 6.56 -3.51
N GLU A 54 -6.34 5.24 -3.60
CA GLU A 54 -6.96 4.47 -2.53
C GLU A 54 -6.14 4.59 -1.25
N ARG A 55 -6.83 4.62 -0.11
CA ARG A 55 -6.25 4.75 1.23
C ARG A 55 -6.54 3.48 2.02
N PHE A 56 -5.51 2.97 2.66
CA PHE A 56 -5.59 1.78 3.50
C PHE A 56 -5.29 2.11 4.96
N ASP A 57 -5.89 1.35 5.86
CA ASP A 57 -5.56 1.28 7.28
C ASP A 57 -5.16 -0.16 7.65
N GLY A 58 -4.48 -0.33 8.78
CA GLY A 58 -4.02 -1.63 9.26
C GLY A 58 -2.62 -1.56 9.88
N GLU A 59 -2.27 -2.57 10.67
CA GLU A 59 -1.00 -2.63 11.42
C GLU A 59 0.24 -2.52 10.52
N PHE A 60 0.14 -3.02 9.29
CA PHE A 60 1.26 -3.03 8.35
C PHE A 60 1.34 -1.76 7.50
N ILE A 61 0.39 -0.82 7.60
CA ILE A 61 0.41 0.41 6.82
C ILE A 61 1.36 1.42 7.44
N ILE A 62 2.35 1.85 6.65
CA ILE A 62 3.27 2.92 7.01
C ILE A 62 2.98 4.13 6.13
N ASN A 63 2.57 5.23 6.75
CA ASN A 63 2.47 6.52 6.08
C ASN A 63 3.86 7.14 5.98
N ASN A 64 4.40 7.23 4.77
CA ASN A 64 5.69 7.85 4.53
C ASN A 64 5.60 9.38 4.72
N ALA A 65 6.66 10.02 5.21
CA ALA A 65 6.73 11.47 5.35
C ALA A 65 6.64 12.19 3.99
N CYS A 66 7.06 11.50 2.91
CA CYS A 66 6.83 11.94 1.54
C CYS A 66 5.40 11.61 1.09
N GLY A 67 4.78 12.53 0.34
CA GLY A 67 3.42 12.35 -0.15
C GLY A 67 3.09 13.29 -1.31
N LYS A 68 1.87 13.15 -1.82
CA LYS A 68 1.31 14.01 -2.86
C LYS A 68 0.40 15.05 -2.22
N ARG A 69 0.09 16.14 -2.93
CA ARG A 69 -0.84 17.15 -2.41
C ARG A 69 -2.25 16.91 -2.94
N ASP A 70 -3.25 17.17 -2.11
CA ASP A 70 -4.64 17.23 -2.54
C ASP A 70 -5.00 18.60 -3.17
N SER A 71 -6.28 18.86 -3.40
CA SER A 71 -6.78 20.11 -3.98
C SER A 71 -6.61 21.32 -3.06
N TYR A 72 -6.50 21.09 -1.75
CA TYR A 72 -6.34 22.11 -0.71
C TYR A 72 -4.87 22.33 -0.34
N GLY A 73 -3.94 21.62 -0.98
CA GLY A 73 -2.51 21.71 -0.72
C GLY A 73 -2.05 20.91 0.50
N LYS A 74 -2.93 20.12 1.13
CA LYS A 74 -2.62 19.21 2.23
C LYS A 74 -1.83 18.03 1.69
N VAL A 75 -0.83 17.59 2.46
CA VAL A 75 -0.03 16.40 2.11
C VAL A 75 -0.83 15.14 2.42
N VAL A 76 -1.05 14.33 1.39
CA VAL A 76 -1.53 12.96 1.44
C VAL A 76 -0.31 12.03 1.42
N PRO A 77 0.03 11.36 2.53
CA PRO A 77 1.21 10.49 2.63
C PRO A 77 1.20 9.35 1.62
N ASP A 78 2.33 9.03 1.01
CA ASP A 78 2.46 7.76 0.29
C ASP A 78 2.36 6.60 1.29
N GLN A 79 1.61 5.55 0.93
CA GLN A 79 1.47 4.36 1.78
C GLN A 79 2.43 3.27 1.37
N MET A 80 3.20 2.81 2.36
CA MET A 80 4.11 1.68 2.29
C MET A 80 3.60 0.58 3.22
N LEU A 81 4.23 -0.59 3.10
CA LEU A 81 3.98 -1.74 3.95
C LEU A 81 5.20 -2.02 4.83
N ASP A 82 4.96 -2.36 6.09
CA ASP A 82 5.95 -2.99 6.94
C ASP A 82 6.31 -4.37 6.37
N SER A 83 7.61 -4.65 6.20
CA SER A 83 8.13 -5.92 5.70
C SER A 83 7.61 -7.15 6.46
N ARG A 84 7.21 -7.02 7.73
CA ARG A 84 6.58 -8.10 8.52
C ARG A 84 5.31 -8.66 7.87
N VAL A 85 4.64 -7.89 7.01
CA VAL A 85 3.46 -8.34 6.26
C VAL A 85 3.76 -9.52 5.34
N ILE A 86 5.00 -9.70 4.90
CA ILE A 86 5.40 -10.79 4.01
C ILE A 86 5.20 -12.14 4.72
N ALA A 87 5.73 -12.28 5.94
CA ALA A 87 5.59 -13.50 6.72
C ALA A 87 4.12 -13.76 7.07
N ALA A 88 3.43 -12.74 7.58
CA ALA A 88 2.01 -12.85 7.93
C ALA A 88 1.14 -13.28 6.74
N LEU A 89 1.38 -12.72 5.55
CA LEU A 89 0.64 -13.08 4.35
C LEU A 89 0.99 -14.48 3.84
N GLN A 90 2.27 -14.87 3.89
CA GLN A 90 2.70 -16.22 3.49
C GLN A 90 2.09 -17.31 4.37
N GLU A 91 2.01 -17.10 5.69
CA GLU A 91 1.34 -18.01 6.62
C GLU A 91 -0.13 -18.23 6.20
N ARG A 92 -0.88 -17.15 5.97
CA ARG A 92 -2.29 -17.21 5.54
C ARG A 92 -2.49 -17.90 4.19
N LEU A 93 -1.57 -17.66 3.24
CA LEU A 93 -1.63 -18.29 1.92
C LEU A 93 -1.37 -19.80 1.99
N ASN A 94 -0.53 -20.25 2.90
CA ASN A 94 -0.25 -21.67 3.12
C ASN A 94 -1.39 -22.38 3.86
N GLU A 95 -2.02 -21.72 4.84
CA GLU A 95 -3.23 -22.21 5.52
C GLU A 95 -4.36 -22.47 4.52
N LYS A 96 -4.56 -21.56 3.55
CA LYS A 96 -5.61 -21.71 2.53
C LYS A 96 -5.38 -22.87 1.54
N ARG A 97 -4.16 -23.37 1.45
CA ARG A 97 -3.76 -24.45 0.53
C ARG A 97 -3.78 -25.83 1.17
N SER A 98 -3.89 -25.89 2.50
CA SER A 98 -3.98 -27.14 3.28
C SER A 98 -5.45 -27.52 3.50
#